data_AF-A0A3N2CU54-F1
#
_entry.id   AF-A0A3N2CU54-F1
#
_cell.length_a   1.000
_cell.length_b   1.000
_cell.length_c   1.000
_cell.angle_alpha   90.00
_cell.angle_beta   90.00
_cell.angle_gamma   90.00
#
_symmetry.space_group_name_H-M   'P 1'
#
loop_
_entity.id
_entity.type
_entity.pdbx_description
1 polymer ?
#
loop_
_entity_poly.entity_id
_entity_poly.type
_entity_poly.pdbx_seq_one_letter_code
_entity_poly.pdbx_strand_id
1 'polypeptide(L)'
;MPTRDLGVLPNDVHRDPRAEASLIFVTLADGLDETIVKDWLTRLSALIDASEDHQGRDAAYASTVIAFGSRFFNRFPQYAANNPHGLTAPPTLPGEAEALSADVALHVTYTSEARLADLLKGLWATRPTVTSIDIEHGYARNDDREAFGHLDGLRNLTRDERRKTTTIDHDRLPEEPDWLAGGCYLAYLKIEQNLDAFHGLDQPTQEQIMGRRTDDGSRLDLAPGTDPKTEAEFGDPSNPPQTSHLRKTGPRGTLHDQTGIFRRGVPYVEEEGGVLKFGLQFVSYQATLDDFDVVLNRWMLNHNFPQTNTGRDALVERQLLIFKRAGLFVVVPDDNRHPGAGYFDTPKPPKTLKKGRVHVRKIAVDAFGNPTNAEVGGIQFTLHDQNGTQIGDPVTTNPAGHAVLPEVPVGTTVIIRETTPDRFQAVGDLTITIDQPNRIERITNTLKPDANPYG
;
A
#
# COMPACT_ATOMS: atom_id res chain seq x y z
N MET A 1 -23.49 -16.75 -10.91
CA MET A 1 -23.15 -16.68 -9.48
C MET A 1 -22.91 -15.22 -9.15
N PRO A 2 -23.38 -14.68 -8.01
CA PRO A 2 -22.92 -13.38 -7.53
C PRO A 2 -21.40 -13.43 -7.30
N THR A 3 -20.70 -12.33 -7.61
CA THR A 3 -19.28 -12.17 -7.32
C THR A 3 -19.05 -12.21 -5.82
N ARG A 4 -18.05 -12.97 -5.35
CA ARG A 4 -17.65 -13.03 -3.93
C ARG A 4 -17.20 -11.65 -3.45
N ASP A 5 -17.54 -11.29 -2.22
CA ASP A 5 -16.94 -10.14 -1.56
C ASP A 5 -15.47 -10.46 -1.22
N LEU A 6 -14.53 -9.66 -1.72
CA LEU A 6 -13.10 -9.86 -1.45
C LEU A 6 -12.73 -9.61 0.01
N GLY A 7 -13.64 -9.05 0.82
CA GLY A 7 -13.40 -8.73 2.23
C GLY A 7 -12.56 -7.47 2.45
N VAL A 8 -12.12 -6.80 1.37
CA VAL A 8 -11.33 -5.56 1.42
C VAL A 8 -12.16 -4.40 1.94
N LEU A 9 -13.38 -4.23 1.42
CA LEU A 9 -14.26 -3.12 1.81
C LEU A 9 -15.10 -3.52 3.04
N PRO A 10 -15.51 -2.57 3.89
CA PRO A 10 -16.36 -2.90 5.03
C PRO A 10 -17.70 -3.51 4.62
N ASN A 11 -18.01 -4.63 5.26
CA ASN A 11 -19.27 -5.38 5.19
C ASN A 11 -19.80 -5.60 6.62
N ASP A 12 -20.82 -6.44 6.77
CA ASP A 12 -21.52 -6.59 8.05
C ASP A 12 -20.65 -7.23 9.13
N VAL A 13 -19.74 -8.16 8.79
CA VAL A 13 -18.79 -8.74 9.76
C VAL A 13 -17.88 -7.64 10.32
N HIS A 14 -17.38 -6.77 9.45
CA HIS A 14 -16.48 -5.69 9.84
C HIS A 14 -17.13 -4.59 10.68
N ARG A 15 -18.46 -4.50 10.65
CA ARG A 15 -19.23 -3.53 11.44
C ARG A 15 -19.68 -4.13 12.77
N ASP A 16 -19.50 -5.44 12.97
CA ASP A 16 -19.84 -6.08 14.23
C ASP A 16 -18.84 -5.63 15.30
N PRO A 17 -19.29 -5.06 16.43
CA PRO A 17 -18.41 -4.58 17.50
C PRO A 17 -17.65 -5.70 18.22
N ARG A 18 -17.97 -6.97 17.93
CA ARG A 18 -17.27 -8.16 18.43
C ARG A 18 -16.28 -8.73 17.43
N ALA A 19 -16.15 -8.10 16.26
CA ALA A 19 -15.25 -8.60 15.24
C ALA A 19 -13.80 -8.45 15.71
N GLU A 20 -13.02 -9.49 15.49
CA GLU A 20 -11.57 -9.49 15.63
C GLU A 20 -10.94 -9.71 14.26
N ALA A 21 -9.61 -9.59 14.17
CA ALA A 21 -8.91 -9.91 12.94
C ALA A 21 -7.67 -10.76 13.18
N SER A 22 -7.34 -11.57 12.19
CA SER A 22 -6.10 -12.35 12.17
C SER A 22 -5.48 -12.30 10.78
N LEU A 23 -4.16 -12.21 10.76
CA LEU A 23 -3.34 -12.37 9.56
C LEU A 23 -2.75 -13.77 9.60
N ILE A 24 -3.04 -14.57 8.58
CA ILE A 24 -2.57 -15.95 8.45
C ILE A 24 -1.64 -16.04 7.25
N PHE A 25 -0.39 -16.35 7.48
CA PHE A 25 0.65 -16.48 6.47
C PHE A 25 0.94 -17.96 6.23
N VAL A 26 0.63 -18.44 5.03
CA VAL A 26 0.74 -19.85 4.63
C VAL A 26 1.92 -20.03 3.69
N THR A 27 2.77 -21.00 4.01
CA THR A 27 3.91 -21.41 3.17
C THR A 27 3.65 -22.80 2.59
N LEU A 28 3.73 -22.91 1.27
CA LEU A 28 3.58 -24.17 0.55
C LEU A 28 4.93 -24.91 0.48
N ALA A 29 4.87 -26.24 0.34
CA ALA A 29 6.05 -27.08 0.13
C ALA A 29 6.77 -26.70 -1.18
N ASP A 30 8.09 -26.75 -1.18
CA ASP A 30 8.88 -26.55 -2.39
C ASP A 30 8.66 -27.69 -3.39
N GLY A 31 8.81 -27.40 -4.69
CA GLY A 31 8.74 -28.41 -5.75
C GLY A 31 7.35 -29.00 -6.04
N LEU A 32 6.28 -28.43 -5.50
CA LEU A 32 4.91 -28.80 -5.85
C LEU A 32 4.64 -28.53 -7.34
N ASP A 33 3.98 -29.47 -8.00
CA ASP A 33 3.50 -29.26 -9.37
C ASP A 33 2.29 -28.30 -9.40
N GLU A 34 2.04 -27.75 -10.58
CA GLU A 34 0.96 -26.78 -10.82
C GLU A 34 -0.43 -27.35 -10.51
N THR A 35 -0.67 -28.63 -10.81
CA THR A 35 -1.96 -29.28 -10.57
C THR A 35 -2.25 -29.39 -9.08
N ILE A 36 -1.27 -29.81 -8.27
CA ILE A 36 -1.39 -29.89 -6.81
C ILE A 36 -1.67 -28.51 -6.21
N VAL A 37 -1.01 -27.45 -6.71
CA VAL A 37 -1.25 -26.09 -6.21
C VAL A 37 -2.66 -25.61 -6.58
N LYS A 38 -3.12 -25.85 -7.81
CA LYS A 38 -4.49 -25.50 -8.23
C LYS A 38 -5.55 -26.24 -7.42
N ASP A 39 -5.38 -27.54 -7.20
CA ASP A 39 -6.26 -28.35 -6.36
C ASP A 39 -6.31 -27.83 -4.92
N TRP A 40 -5.16 -27.45 -4.37
CA TRP A 40 -5.07 -26.84 -3.05
C TRP A 40 -5.78 -25.48 -2.99
N LEU A 41 -5.65 -24.64 -4.02
CA LEU A 41 -6.34 -23.35 -4.12
C LEU A 41 -7.87 -23.52 -4.22
N THR A 42 -8.36 -24.54 -4.94
CA THR A 42 -9.79 -24.89 -4.93
C THR A 42 -10.24 -25.32 -3.54
N ARG A 43 -9.42 -26.10 -2.83
CA ARG A 43 -9.72 -26.48 -1.43
C ARG A 43 -9.68 -25.28 -0.47
N LEU A 44 -8.76 -24.34 -0.67
CA LEU A 44 -8.70 -23.08 0.09
C LEU A 44 -10.01 -22.30 -0.06
N SER A 45 -10.52 -22.13 -1.28
CA SER A 45 -11.84 -21.51 -1.50
C SER A 45 -12.94 -22.18 -0.72
N ALA A 46 -13.04 -23.52 -0.79
CA ALA A 46 -14.08 -24.25 -0.07
C ALA A 46 -13.99 -24.08 1.46
N LEU A 47 -12.77 -24.00 2.02
CA LEU A 47 -12.56 -23.74 3.43
C LEU A 47 -12.98 -22.32 3.83
N ILE A 48 -12.67 -21.33 2.99
CA ILE A 48 -13.05 -19.93 3.20
C ILE A 48 -14.57 -19.79 3.12
N ASP A 49 -15.20 -20.33 2.08
CA ASP A 49 -16.65 -20.31 1.91
C ASP A 49 -17.35 -20.92 3.14
N ALA A 50 -16.85 -22.06 3.65
CA ALA A 50 -17.38 -22.68 4.87
C ALA A 50 -17.18 -21.84 6.13
N SER A 51 -16.13 -21.01 6.19
CA SER A 51 -15.89 -20.09 7.31
C SER A 51 -16.76 -18.83 7.25
N GLU A 52 -17.12 -18.39 6.04
CA GLU A 52 -18.00 -17.25 5.77
C GLU A 52 -19.49 -17.65 5.89
N ASP A 53 -19.82 -18.93 5.71
CA ASP A 53 -21.19 -19.47 5.66
C ASP A 53 -22.04 -19.22 6.91
N HIS A 54 -23.32 -18.98 6.65
CA HIS A 54 -24.36 -18.61 7.59
C HIS A 54 -25.13 -19.86 8.05
N GLN A 55 -24.63 -20.60 9.04
CA GLN A 55 -25.40 -21.69 9.64
C GLN A 55 -26.54 -21.18 10.55
N GLY A 56 -27.55 -20.51 9.98
CA GLY A 56 -28.83 -20.18 10.63
C GLY A 56 -28.83 -18.99 11.58
N ARG A 57 -27.82 -18.10 11.54
CA ARG A 57 -27.82 -16.79 12.23
C ARG A 57 -27.79 -15.67 11.18
N ASP A 58 -28.39 -14.52 11.49
CA ASP A 58 -28.60 -13.40 10.55
C ASP A 58 -27.29 -12.70 10.07
N ALA A 59 -26.10 -13.05 10.60
CA ALA A 59 -24.83 -12.43 10.23
C ALA A 59 -23.75 -13.47 9.86
N ALA A 60 -22.86 -13.12 8.91
CA ALA A 60 -21.67 -13.91 8.55
C ALA A 60 -20.71 -14.01 9.75
N TYR A 61 -19.99 -15.14 9.86
CA TYR A 61 -19.02 -15.33 10.94
C TYR A 61 -17.62 -14.81 10.61
N ALA A 62 -17.29 -14.73 9.32
CA ALA A 62 -15.99 -14.28 8.87
C ALA A 62 -16.10 -13.53 7.54
N SER A 63 -15.08 -12.75 7.24
CA SER A 63 -14.81 -12.18 5.93
C SER A 63 -13.32 -12.25 5.68
N THR A 64 -12.92 -12.88 4.58
CA THR A 64 -11.52 -13.22 4.30
C THR A 64 -11.01 -12.52 3.05
N VAL A 65 -9.89 -11.82 3.18
CA VAL A 65 -9.10 -11.40 2.02
C VAL A 65 -8.10 -12.49 1.69
N ILE A 66 -7.97 -12.86 0.41
CA ILE A 66 -6.97 -13.80 -0.09
C ILE A 66 -5.92 -13.02 -0.87
N ALA A 67 -4.65 -13.09 -0.47
CA ALA A 67 -3.57 -12.41 -1.14
C ALA A 67 -2.37 -13.34 -1.40
N PHE A 68 -1.69 -13.17 -2.54
CA PHE A 68 -0.52 -13.96 -2.92
C PHE A 68 0.77 -13.14 -2.76
N GLY A 69 1.80 -13.79 -2.22
CA GLY A 69 3.13 -13.18 -2.04
C GLY A 69 4.06 -13.46 -3.22
N SER A 70 5.20 -12.77 -3.27
CA SER A 70 6.22 -12.97 -4.31
C SER A 70 6.73 -14.41 -4.38
N ARG A 71 6.77 -15.09 -3.23
CA ARG A 71 7.13 -16.52 -3.13
C ARG A 71 6.22 -17.41 -3.99
N PHE A 72 4.91 -17.15 -4.02
CA PHE A 72 3.97 -17.91 -4.85
C PHE A 72 4.28 -17.76 -6.34
N PHE A 73 4.44 -16.51 -6.81
CA PHE A 73 4.70 -16.23 -8.23
C PHE A 73 6.06 -16.78 -8.70
N ASN A 74 7.07 -16.78 -7.82
CA ASN A 74 8.39 -17.33 -8.13
C ASN A 74 8.40 -18.86 -8.35
N ARG A 75 7.34 -19.57 -7.95
CA ARG A 75 7.21 -21.02 -8.19
C ARG A 75 6.94 -21.37 -9.65
N PHE A 76 6.35 -20.44 -10.40
CA PHE A 76 5.89 -20.71 -11.75
C PHE A 76 6.54 -19.75 -12.76
N PRO A 77 7.86 -19.87 -12.99
CA PRO A 77 8.58 -18.99 -13.92
C PRO A 77 8.03 -19.07 -15.35
N GLN A 78 7.34 -20.15 -15.74
CA GLN A 78 6.64 -20.24 -17.02
C GLN A 78 5.49 -19.22 -17.18
N TYR A 79 4.96 -18.67 -16.08
CA TYR A 79 3.94 -17.62 -16.05
C TYR A 79 4.51 -16.26 -15.66
N ALA A 80 5.83 -16.04 -15.79
CA ALA A 80 6.45 -14.76 -15.40
C ALA A 80 5.83 -13.54 -16.11
N ALA A 81 5.30 -13.70 -17.32
CA ALA A 81 4.58 -12.64 -18.05
C ALA A 81 3.25 -12.21 -17.39
N ASN A 82 2.71 -13.04 -16.50
CA ASN A 82 1.51 -12.76 -15.71
C ASN A 82 1.84 -12.29 -14.29
N ASN A 83 3.12 -12.11 -13.94
CA ASN A 83 3.46 -11.63 -12.60
C ASN A 83 2.93 -10.19 -12.40
N PRO A 84 2.35 -9.87 -11.24
CA PRO A 84 1.98 -8.49 -10.90
C PRO A 84 3.20 -7.58 -10.98
N HIS A 85 3.14 -6.52 -11.78
CA HIS A 85 4.28 -5.66 -12.05
C HIS A 85 4.62 -4.75 -10.86
N GLY A 86 3.60 -4.32 -10.13
CA GLY A 86 3.73 -3.50 -8.93
C GLY A 86 4.12 -4.28 -7.66
N LEU A 87 4.16 -5.62 -7.69
CA LEU A 87 4.59 -6.41 -6.53
C LEU A 87 6.11 -6.31 -6.34
N THR A 88 6.52 -5.57 -5.34
CA THR A 88 7.93 -5.38 -4.96
C THR A 88 8.32 -6.25 -3.77
N ALA A 89 9.62 -6.30 -3.47
CA ALA A 89 10.11 -6.90 -2.23
C ALA A 89 9.63 -6.09 -1.01
N PRO A 90 9.46 -6.72 0.17
CA PRO A 90 9.17 -6.00 1.40
C PRO A 90 10.17 -4.84 1.65
N PRO A 91 9.70 -3.70 2.20
CA PRO A 91 10.55 -2.54 2.41
C PRO A 91 11.67 -2.84 3.40
N THR A 92 12.82 -2.19 3.22
CA THR A 92 13.87 -2.19 4.24
C THR A 92 13.45 -1.24 5.37
N LEU A 93 13.20 -1.79 6.55
CA LEU A 93 12.75 -1.03 7.72
C LEU A 93 13.91 -0.79 8.69
N PRO A 94 13.87 0.29 9.51
CA PRO A 94 14.82 0.47 10.60
C PRO A 94 14.78 -0.71 11.59
N GLY A 95 15.95 -1.14 12.04
CA GLY A 95 16.10 -2.27 12.96
C GLY A 95 16.15 -3.63 12.25
N GLU A 96 15.82 -4.70 12.98
CA GLU A 96 15.87 -6.09 12.51
C GLU A 96 14.46 -6.60 12.17
N ALA A 97 13.69 -5.84 11.40
CA ALA A 97 12.35 -6.26 11.00
C ALA A 97 12.43 -7.44 10.00
N GLU A 98 11.66 -8.48 10.26
CA GLU A 98 11.56 -9.64 9.38
C GLU A 98 10.84 -9.30 8.07
N ALA A 99 11.44 -9.61 6.94
CA ALA A 99 10.75 -9.60 5.64
C ALA A 99 9.97 -10.91 5.46
N LEU A 100 8.64 -10.84 5.55
CA LEU A 100 7.76 -11.98 5.37
C LEU A 100 7.85 -12.56 3.97
N SER A 101 7.98 -13.89 3.90
CA SER A 101 8.01 -14.65 2.66
C SER A 101 7.00 -15.79 2.68
N ALA A 102 5.72 -15.43 2.59
CA ALA A 102 4.61 -16.40 2.50
C ALA A 102 4.11 -16.54 1.06
N ASP A 103 3.61 -17.73 0.72
CA ASP A 103 2.97 -17.97 -0.58
C ASP A 103 1.58 -17.32 -0.60
N VAL A 104 0.79 -17.50 0.46
CA VAL A 104 -0.55 -16.93 0.61
C VAL A 104 -0.66 -16.22 1.97
N ALA A 105 -1.22 -15.01 1.96
CA ALA A 105 -1.65 -14.30 3.15
C ALA A 105 -3.18 -14.22 3.17
N LEU A 106 -3.78 -14.53 4.32
CA LEU A 106 -5.20 -14.33 4.57
C LEU A 106 -5.37 -13.24 5.62
N HIS A 107 -6.16 -12.22 5.32
CA HIS A 107 -6.64 -11.29 6.34
C HIS A 107 -8.09 -11.64 6.66
N VAL A 108 -8.30 -12.26 7.81
CA VAL A 108 -9.61 -12.77 8.24
C VAL A 108 -10.14 -11.85 9.31
N THR A 109 -11.26 -11.17 9.04
CA THR A 109 -12.07 -10.56 10.10
C THR A 109 -13.15 -11.55 10.51
N TYR A 110 -13.35 -11.79 11.81
CA TYR A 110 -14.26 -12.83 12.29
C TYR A 110 -14.95 -12.45 13.60
N THR A 111 -16.13 -13.02 13.84
CA THR A 111 -16.91 -12.88 15.09
C THR A 111 -16.99 -14.18 15.89
N SER A 112 -16.30 -15.23 15.43
CA SER A 112 -16.31 -16.57 16.03
C SER A 112 -14.94 -17.23 15.93
N GLU A 113 -14.22 -17.31 17.04
CA GLU A 113 -12.94 -18.02 17.13
C GLU A 113 -13.05 -19.49 16.72
N ALA A 114 -14.17 -20.15 17.02
CA ALA A 114 -14.40 -21.53 16.61
C ALA A 114 -14.38 -21.70 15.09
N ARG A 115 -14.91 -20.72 14.34
CA ARG A 115 -14.89 -20.73 12.87
C ARG A 115 -13.49 -20.46 12.33
N LEU A 116 -12.74 -19.54 12.94
CA LEU A 116 -11.33 -19.33 12.63
C LEU A 116 -10.54 -20.63 12.86
N ALA A 117 -10.76 -21.30 13.99
CA ALA A 117 -10.10 -22.55 14.32
C ALA A 117 -10.41 -23.68 13.32
N ASP A 118 -11.64 -23.76 12.82
CA ASP A 118 -12.00 -24.76 11.81
C ASP A 118 -11.35 -24.47 10.45
N LEU A 119 -11.25 -23.20 10.04
CA LEU A 119 -10.45 -22.79 8.87
C LEU A 119 -8.99 -23.22 9.02
N LEU A 120 -8.37 -22.89 10.17
CA LEU A 120 -6.98 -23.23 10.48
C LEU A 120 -6.73 -24.75 10.48
N LYS A 121 -7.62 -25.55 11.10
CA LYS A 121 -7.56 -27.02 11.05
C LYS A 121 -7.65 -27.53 9.62
N GLY A 122 -8.56 -26.95 8.83
CA GLY A 122 -8.75 -27.30 7.42
C GLY A 122 -7.49 -27.04 6.59
N LEU A 123 -6.86 -25.88 6.77
CA LEU A 123 -5.59 -25.53 6.13
C LEU A 123 -4.48 -26.49 6.55
N TRP A 124 -4.30 -26.71 7.86
CA TRP A 124 -3.25 -27.58 8.40
C TRP A 124 -3.42 -29.05 8.02
N ALA A 125 -4.65 -29.49 7.75
CA ALA A 125 -4.95 -30.84 7.26
C ALA A 125 -4.50 -31.07 5.80
N THR A 126 -4.09 -30.03 5.07
CA THR A 126 -3.58 -30.15 3.69
C THR A 126 -2.09 -30.49 3.60
N ARG A 127 -1.43 -30.76 4.72
CA ARG A 127 -0.05 -31.27 4.73
C ARG A 127 0.08 -32.57 3.91
N PRO A 128 1.21 -32.79 3.21
CA PRO A 128 2.42 -31.98 3.24
C PRO A 128 2.42 -30.77 2.29
N THR A 129 1.33 -30.47 1.57
CA THR A 129 1.27 -29.33 0.63
C THR A 129 1.53 -28.00 1.33
N VAL A 130 0.97 -27.78 2.50
CA VAL A 130 1.35 -26.68 3.41
C VAL A 130 2.49 -27.15 4.31
N THR A 131 3.51 -26.32 4.51
CA THR A 131 4.65 -26.64 5.38
C THR A 131 4.64 -25.84 6.69
N SER A 132 4.24 -24.57 6.62
CA SER A 132 4.05 -23.73 7.80
C SER A 132 2.83 -22.84 7.65
N ILE A 133 2.21 -22.56 8.80
CA ILE A 133 1.21 -21.52 8.97
C ILE A 133 1.70 -20.66 10.13
N ASP A 134 1.80 -19.37 9.89
CA ASP A 134 2.11 -18.36 10.89
C ASP A 134 0.90 -17.43 11.06
N ILE A 135 0.59 -17.06 12.31
CA ILE A 135 -0.67 -16.40 12.65
C ILE A 135 -0.39 -15.22 13.56
N GLU A 136 -0.90 -14.07 13.16
CA GLU A 136 -0.80 -12.81 13.88
C GLU A 136 -2.22 -12.36 14.23
N HIS A 137 -2.53 -12.36 15.54
CA HIS A 137 -3.84 -11.96 16.04
C HIS A 137 -3.88 -10.46 16.31
N GLY A 138 -5.07 -9.87 16.15
CA GLY A 138 -5.37 -8.52 16.61
C GLY A 138 -6.82 -8.38 17.01
N TYR A 139 -7.09 -7.41 17.87
CA TYR A 139 -8.40 -7.18 18.44
C TYR A 139 -8.99 -5.87 17.90
N ALA A 140 -10.30 -5.80 17.72
CA ALA A 140 -10.94 -4.52 17.46
C ALA A 140 -11.16 -3.76 18.76
N ARG A 141 -11.24 -2.44 18.63
CA ARG A 141 -11.73 -1.55 19.68
C ARG A 141 -12.83 -0.68 19.12
N ASN A 142 -13.87 -0.47 19.93
CA ASN A 142 -15.03 0.35 19.54
C ASN A 142 -14.92 1.81 20.02
N ASP A 143 -13.80 2.18 20.64
CA ASP A 143 -13.51 3.55 21.07
C ASP A 143 -12.60 4.31 20.09
N ASP A 144 -12.33 3.71 18.93
CA ASP A 144 -11.51 4.25 17.84
C ASP A 144 -10.08 4.66 18.25
N ARG A 145 -9.55 4.10 19.35
CA ARG A 145 -8.21 4.42 19.86
C ARG A 145 -7.17 3.36 19.53
N GLU A 146 -5.95 3.80 19.29
CA GLU A 146 -4.76 2.93 19.18
C GLU A 146 -4.06 2.75 20.55
N ALA A 147 -2.97 1.98 20.62
CA ALA A 147 -2.38 1.55 21.89
C ALA A 147 -1.76 2.68 22.74
N PHE A 148 -1.29 3.77 22.12
CA PHE A 148 -0.88 5.01 22.81
C PHE A 148 -2.08 5.85 23.28
N GLY A 149 -3.30 5.46 22.95
CA GLY A 149 -4.54 6.10 23.39
C GLY A 149 -5.03 7.27 22.53
N HIS A 150 -4.46 7.53 21.35
CA HIS A 150 -4.94 8.53 20.40
C HIS A 150 -6.02 7.93 19.49
N LEU A 151 -6.89 8.79 18.93
CA LEU A 151 -7.86 8.37 17.91
C LEU A 151 -7.15 8.00 16.61
N ASP A 152 -7.46 6.82 16.05
CA ASP A 152 -6.97 6.38 14.74
C ASP A 152 -8.13 6.26 13.74
N GLY A 153 -7.81 6.39 12.45
CA GLY A 153 -8.79 6.28 11.36
C GLY A 153 -9.55 7.58 11.06
N LEU A 154 -9.24 8.69 11.73
CA LEU A 154 -9.96 9.98 11.62
C LEU A 154 -10.16 10.48 10.17
N ARG A 155 -9.15 10.35 9.31
CA ARG A 155 -9.21 10.74 7.88
C ARG A 155 -9.17 9.53 6.96
N ASN A 156 -9.72 8.40 7.38
CA ASN A 156 -9.86 7.25 6.48
C ASN A 156 -10.86 7.58 5.36
N LEU A 157 -10.64 6.97 4.19
CA LEU A 157 -11.36 7.28 2.95
C LEU A 157 -12.88 7.13 3.11
N THR A 158 -13.64 7.97 2.40
CA THR A 158 -15.10 7.79 2.26
C THR A 158 -15.43 6.50 1.52
N ARG A 159 -16.69 6.06 1.57
CA ARG A 159 -17.11 4.79 0.93
C ARG A 159 -16.77 4.76 -0.57
N ASP A 160 -17.00 5.85 -1.27
CA ASP A 160 -16.79 5.93 -2.72
C ASP A 160 -15.30 6.00 -3.09
N GLU A 161 -14.51 6.72 -2.29
CA GLU A 161 -13.06 6.81 -2.47
C GLU A 161 -12.35 5.49 -2.23
N ARG A 162 -12.84 4.66 -1.30
CA ARG A 162 -12.23 3.35 -1.00
C ARG A 162 -12.14 2.50 -2.25
N ARG A 163 -13.25 2.33 -2.99
CA ARG A 163 -13.25 1.49 -4.21
C ARG A 163 -12.27 2.01 -5.25
N LYS A 164 -12.23 3.32 -5.48
CA LYS A 164 -11.29 3.93 -6.42
C LYS A 164 -9.84 3.74 -5.98
N THR A 165 -9.58 3.76 -4.68
CA THR A 165 -8.23 3.65 -4.10
C THR A 165 -7.73 2.21 -4.05
N THR A 166 -8.63 1.24 -3.81
CA THR A 166 -8.28 -0.16 -3.58
C THR A 166 -8.53 -1.04 -4.81
N THR A 167 -8.61 -0.49 -6.01
CA THR A 167 -8.80 -1.31 -7.22
C THR A 167 -7.76 -0.94 -8.25
N ILE A 168 -7.03 -1.94 -8.75
CA ILE A 168 -6.05 -1.74 -9.82
C ILE A 168 -6.77 -1.12 -11.03
N ASP A 169 -6.27 0.04 -11.43
CA ASP A 169 -6.78 0.83 -12.54
C ASP A 169 -5.81 0.67 -13.73
N HIS A 170 -6.15 -0.20 -14.68
CA HIS A 170 -5.36 -0.43 -15.90
C HIS A 170 -5.26 0.81 -16.79
N ASP A 171 -6.09 1.84 -16.58
CA ASP A 171 -5.91 3.12 -17.26
C ASP A 171 -4.74 3.93 -16.71
N ARG A 172 -4.30 3.65 -15.48
CA ARG A 172 -3.14 4.29 -14.84
C ARG A 172 -1.95 3.34 -14.76
N LEU A 173 -2.20 2.04 -14.66
CA LEU A 173 -1.23 0.96 -14.50
C LEU A 173 -1.37 -0.06 -15.65
N PRO A 174 -1.17 0.35 -16.92
CA PRO A 174 -1.33 -0.54 -18.06
C PRO A 174 -0.29 -1.67 -18.13
N GLU A 175 0.79 -1.59 -17.34
CA GLU A 175 1.74 -2.69 -17.15
C GLU A 175 1.13 -3.87 -16.41
N GLU A 176 0.12 -3.66 -15.56
CA GLU A 176 -0.45 -4.75 -14.77
C GLU A 176 -1.17 -5.76 -15.67
N PRO A 177 -1.00 -7.07 -15.43
CA PRO A 177 -1.66 -8.07 -16.23
C PRO A 177 -3.19 -7.98 -16.09
N ASP A 178 -3.90 -8.23 -17.19
CA ASP A 178 -5.37 -8.14 -17.27
C ASP A 178 -6.09 -8.97 -16.19
N TRP A 179 -5.50 -10.09 -15.76
CA TRP A 179 -6.12 -10.97 -14.78
C TRP A 179 -6.26 -10.34 -13.39
N LEU A 180 -5.51 -9.27 -13.09
CA LEU A 180 -5.61 -8.53 -11.83
C LEU A 180 -6.78 -7.54 -11.78
N ALA A 181 -7.58 -7.43 -12.85
CA ALA A 181 -8.73 -6.54 -12.85
C ALA A 181 -9.68 -6.86 -11.68
N GLY A 182 -9.95 -5.85 -10.84
CA GLY A 182 -10.75 -5.99 -9.62
C GLY A 182 -9.98 -6.42 -8.37
N GLY A 183 -8.70 -6.81 -8.51
CA GLY A 183 -7.78 -7.04 -7.41
C GLY A 183 -7.13 -5.74 -6.91
N CYS A 184 -6.24 -5.89 -5.92
CA CYS A 184 -5.46 -4.79 -5.36
C CYS A 184 -4.18 -5.29 -4.69
N TYR A 185 -3.42 -4.37 -4.10
CA TYR A 185 -2.27 -4.70 -3.29
C TYR A 185 -2.58 -4.60 -1.80
N LEU A 186 -1.96 -5.47 -1.02
CA LEU A 186 -1.98 -5.48 0.45
C LEU A 186 -0.56 -5.20 0.94
N ALA A 187 -0.42 -4.19 1.81
CA ALA A 187 0.79 -3.98 2.59
C ALA A 187 0.51 -4.30 4.06
N TYR A 188 1.42 -5.05 4.68
CA TYR A 188 1.35 -5.45 6.08
C TYR A 188 2.62 -5.04 6.82
N LEU A 189 2.47 -4.45 8.00
CA LEU A 189 3.55 -4.20 8.95
C LEU A 189 3.12 -4.65 10.35
N LYS A 190 3.96 -5.42 11.04
CA LYS A 190 3.84 -5.60 12.50
C LYS A 190 4.67 -4.51 13.18
N ILE A 191 4.02 -3.66 13.95
CA ILE A 191 4.65 -2.50 14.59
C ILE A 191 4.42 -2.60 16.09
N GLU A 192 5.49 -2.84 16.86
CA GLU A 192 5.48 -2.76 18.33
C GLU A 192 5.48 -1.28 18.74
N GLN A 193 4.64 -0.94 19.73
CA GLN A 193 4.50 0.39 20.30
C GLN A 193 5.09 0.41 21.71
N ASN A 194 6.13 1.22 21.92
CA ASN A 194 6.79 1.34 23.22
C ASN A 194 5.98 2.21 24.19
N LEU A 195 5.00 1.60 24.85
CA LEU A 195 4.06 2.29 25.74
C LEU A 195 4.74 2.94 26.94
N ASP A 196 5.74 2.29 27.54
CA ASP A 196 6.46 2.82 28.71
C ASP A 196 7.19 4.12 28.36
N ALA A 197 7.89 4.13 27.22
CA ALA A 197 8.57 5.33 26.75
C ALA A 197 7.59 6.44 26.37
N PHE A 198 6.46 6.10 25.73
CA PHE A 198 5.47 7.09 25.34
C PHE A 198 4.75 7.72 26.54
N HIS A 199 4.27 6.90 27.48
CA HIS A 199 3.56 7.35 28.68
C HIS A 199 4.48 8.01 29.71
N GLY A 200 5.80 7.83 29.60
CA GLY A 200 6.80 8.61 30.34
C GLY A 200 6.90 10.08 29.90
N LEU A 201 6.37 10.44 28.73
CA LEU A 201 6.31 11.81 28.23
C LEU A 201 5.08 12.55 28.79
N ASP A 202 5.17 13.86 28.92
CA ASP A 202 3.99 14.67 29.22
C ASP A 202 3.03 14.74 28.01
N GLN A 203 1.75 14.96 28.28
CA GLN A 203 0.72 14.98 27.22
C GLN A 203 1.02 16.00 26.11
N PRO A 204 1.47 17.24 26.37
CA PRO A 204 1.83 18.17 25.31
C PRO A 204 2.91 17.61 24.37
N THR A 205 3.93 16.92 24.90
CA THR A 205 4.96 16.28 24.06
C THR A 205 4.38 15.14 23.24
N GLN A 206 3.52 14.30 23.82
CA GLN A 206 2.83 13.22 23.10
C GLN A 206 2.02 13.78 21.92
N GLU A 207 1.20 14.80 22.17
CA GLU A 207 0.38 15.44 21.15
C GLU A 207 1.23 16.10 20.05
N GLN A 208 2.39 16.69 20.37
CA GLN A 208 3.31 17.25 19.38
C GLN A 208 3.98 16.18 18.52
N ILE A 209 4.31 15.02 19.11
CA ILE A 209 4.83 13.87 18.37
C ILE A 209 3.76 13.31 17.42
N MET A 210 2.51 13.18 17.88
CA MET A 210 1.41 12.67 17.07
C MET A 210 0.92 13.68 16.02
N GLY A 211 0.91 14.96 16.38
CA GLY A 211 0.38 16.08 15.60
C GLY A 211 -1.12 16.35 15.80
N ARG A 212 -1.75 15.70 16.79
CA ARG A 212 -3.17 15.80 17.12
C ARG A 212 -3.37 15.85 18.63
N ARG A 213 -4.45 16.50 19.06
CA ARG A 213 -4.91 16.45 20.45
C ARG A 213 -5.37 15.04 20.79
N THR A 214 -5.10 14.58 22.01
CA THR A 214 -5.46 13.23 22.44
C THR A 214 -6.96 13.10 22.70
N ASP A 215 -7.63 14.19 23.11
CA ASP A 215 -9.03 14.19 23.53
C ASP A 215 -10.00 14.03 22.36
N ASP A 216 -9.89 14.92 21.37
CA ASP A 216 -10.83 15.05 20.25
C ASP A 216 -10.22 14.71 18.88
N GLY A 217 -8.90 14.47 18.83
CA GLY A 217 -8.19 14.13 17.59
C GLY A 217 -8.00 15.30 16.64
N SER A 218 -8.39 16.53 16.99
CA SER A 218 -8.20 17.72 16.16
C SER A 218 -6.72 18.07 16.01
N ARG A 219 -6.38 18.68 14.88
CA ARG A 219 -4.99 19.11 14.58
C ARG A 219 -4.55 20.24 15.49
N LEU A 220 -3.29 20.22 15.95
CA LEU A 220 -2.80 21.15 16.98
C LEU A 220 -2.78 22.63 16.57
N ASP A 221 -2.64 22.93 15.30
CA ASP A 221 -2.68 24.28 14.72
C ASP A 221 -4.11 24.75 14.36
N LEU A 222 -5.12 23.91 14.57
CA LEU A 222 -6.52 24.22 14.33
C LEU A 222 -7.28 24.33 15.64
N ALA A 223 -8.48 24.91 15.57
CA ALA A 223 -9.39 24.99 16.72
C ALA A 223 -9.78 23.57 17.18
N PRO A 224 -9.93 23.32 18.50
CA PRO A 224 -10.49 22.08 19.01
C PRO A 224 -11.84 21.75 18.35
N GLY A 225 -12.08 20.47 18.08
CA GLY A 225 -13.27 19.95 17.41
C GLY A 225 -13.30 20.13 15.89
N THR A 226 -12.24 20.67 15.27
CA THR A 226 -12.17 20.77 13.80
C THR A 226 -12.20 19.39 13.16
N ASP A 227 -13.12 19.17 12.20
CA ASP A 227 -13.25 17.89 11.49
C ASP A 227 -11.95 17.56 10.70
N PRO A 228 -11.28 16.44 11.01
CA PRO A 228 -10.06 16.00 10.33
C PRO A 228 -10.18 15.85 8.80
N LYS A 229 -11.41 15.69 8.27
CA LYS A 229 -11.67 15.58 6.82
C LYS A 229 -11.69 16.93 6.09
N THR A 230 -11.75 18.03 6.83
CA THR A 230 -11.81 19.40 6.29
C THR A 230 -10.51 20.18 6.48
N GLU A 231 -9.47 19.52 7.03
CA GLU A 231 -8.16 20.13 7.26
C GLU A 231 -7.51 20.61 5.96
N ALA A 232 -7.19 21.91 5.92
CA ALA A 232 -6.40 22.53 4.87
C ALA A 232 -4.91 22.14 4.96
N GLU A 233 -4.09 22.65 4.04
CA GLU A 233 -2.63 22.56 4.13
C GLU A 233 -2.10 23.15 5.44
N PHE A 234 -0.91 22.70 5.86
CA PHE A 234 -0.28 23.21 7.07
C PHE A 234 0.27 24.62 6.87
N GLY A 235 -0.20 25.57 7.67
CA GLY A 235 0.22 26.98 7.59
C GLY A 235 1.48 27.32 8.39
N ASP A 236 1.71 26.64 9.52
CA ASP A 236 2.83 26.89 10.43
C ASP A 236 3.74 25.65 10.51
N PRO A 237 4.99 25.66 10.02
CA PRO A 237 5.86 24.48 10.06
C PRO A 237 6.25 24.00 11.48
N SER A 238 6.06 24.84 12.51
CA SER A 238 6.43 24.53 13.89
C SER A 238 5.33 23.86 14.71
N ASN A 239 4.06 23.92 14.27
CA ASN A 239 2.92 23.37 15.00
C ASN A 239 1.92 22.64 14.09
N PRO A 240 1.69 21.33 14.27
CA PRO A 240 2.66 20.43 14.90
C PRO A 240 3.99 20.45 14.11
N PRO A 241 5.15 20.09 14.69
CA PRO A 241 6.43 20.09 14.01
C PRO A 241 6.41 19.26 12.72
N GLN A 242 7.25 19.61 11.73
CA GLN A 242 7.39 18.86 10.48
C GLN A 242 7.69 17.36 10.66
N THR A 243 8.30 16.96 11.78
CA THR A 243 8.57 15.56 12.15
C THR A 243 7.40 14.84 12.81
N SER A 244 6.29 15.53 13.11
CA SER A 244 5.12 14.91 13.73
C SER A 244 4.54 13.82 12.83
N HIS A 245 4.00 12.78 13.45
CA HIS A 245 3.50 11.61 12.74
C HIS A 245 2.45 11.97 11.70
N LEU A 246 1.51 12.86 12.06
CA LEU A 246 0.51 13.36 11.14
C LEU A 246 1.10 14.02 9.88
N ARG A 247 2.14 14.85 10.01
CA ARG A 247 2.76 15.52 8.85
C ARG A 247 3.55 14.56 7.98
N LYS A 248 4.19 13.59 8.61
CA LYS A 248 5.06 12.62 7.93
C LYS A 248 4.28 11.49 7.27
N THR A 249 3.02 11.29 7.64
CA THR A 249 2.14 10.29 7.02
C THR A 249 1.01 10.90 6.18
N GLY A 250 0.77 12.21 6.30
CA GLY A 250 -0.27 12.91 5.55
C GLY A 250 -0.05 14.43 5.46
N PRO A 251 0.96 14.90 4.72
CA PRO A 251 1.39 16.31 4.63
C PRO A 251 0.34 17.31 4.07
N ARG A 252 -0.84 16.82 3.65
CA ARG A 252 -1.98 17.57 3.10
C ARG A 252 -1.66 18.32 1.81
N GLY A 253 -2.72 18.68 1.08
CA GLY A 253 -2.62 19.53 -0.09
C GLY A 253 -2.90 18.82 -1.40
N THR A 254 -3.19 19.61 -2.44
CA THR A 254 -3.69 19.10 -3.73
C THR A 254 -2.77 18.06 -4.38
N LEU A 255 -1.46 18.15 -4.15
CA LEU A 255 -0.49 17.15 -4.60
C LEU A 255 -0.50 15.90 -3.72
N HIS A 256 -0.29 16.06 -2.41
CA HIS A 256 -0.10 14.93 -1.50
C HIS A 256 -1.37 14.11 -1.27
N ASP A 257 -2.54 14.75 -1.30
CA ASP A 257 -3.85 14.10 -1.14
C ASP A 257 -4.20 13.17 -2.33
N GLN A 258 -3.37 13.12 -3.38
CA GLN A 258 -3.48 12.12 -4.45
C GLN A 258 -2.92 10.74 -4.06
N THR A 259 -2.22 10.62 -2.93
CA THR A 259 -1.70 9.35 -2.42
C THR A 259 -2.81 8.62 -1.67
N GLY A 260 -3.24 7.48 -2.18
CA GLY A 260 -4.39 6.75 -1.65
C GLY A 260 -3.99 5.41 -1.05
N ILE A 261 -4.13 5.27 0.28
CA ILE A 261 -4.14 3.97 0.94
C ILE A 261 -5.39 3.82 1.80
N PHE A 262 -6.02 2.65 1.76
CA PHE A 262 -7.11 2.31 2.67
C PHE A 262 -6.57 1.49 3.83
N ARG A 263 -6.42 2.12 5.00
CA ARG A 263 -5.88 1.48 6.20
C ARG A 263 -6.96 0.69 6.94
N ARG A 264 -6.57 -0.49 7.42
CA ARG A 264 -7.42 -1.43 8.17
C ARG A 264 -6.62 -2.29 9.14
N GLY A 265 -5.64 -1.68 9.80
CA GLY A 265 -4.90 -2.36 10.85
C GLY A 265 -5.75 -2.58 12.10
N VAL A 266 -5.33 -3.52 12.93
CA VAL A 266 -5.90 -3.78 14.26
C VAL A 266 -4.79 -3.78 15.30
N PRO A 267 -5.03 -3.27 16.52
CA PRO A 267 -4.07 -3.40 17.59
C PRO A 267 -3.85 -4.87 17.97
N TYR A 268 -2.68 -5.18 18.55
CA TYR A 268 -2.38 -6.49 19.10
C TYR A 268 -1.78 -6.38 20.50
N VAL A 269 -1.89 -7.50 21.21
CA VAL A 269 -1.16 -7.77 22.44
C VAL A 269 -0.56 -9.17 22.33
N GLU A 270 0.69 -9.31 22.74
CA GLU A 270 1.36 -10.60 22.85
C GLU A 270 2.23 -10.62 24.11
N GLU A 271 2.62 -11.82 24.52
CA GLU A 271 3.49 -12.04 25.67
C GLU A 271 4.78 -12.69 25.19
N GLU A 272 5.92 -12.10 25.57
CA GLU A 272 7.25 -12.63 25.29
C GLU A 272 8.09 -12.64 26.58
N GLY A 273 8.41 -13.83 27.09
CA GLY A 273 9.30 -13.99 28.25
C GLY A 273 8.78 -13.39 29.57
N GLY A 274 7.46 -13.30 29.74
CA GLY A 274 6.73 -12.69 30.84
C GLY A 274 6.42 -11.20 30.62
N VAL A 275 6.80 -10.62 29.47
CA VAL A 275 6.62 -9.20 29.15
C VAL A 275 5.51 -9.03 28.12
N LEU A 276 4.54 -8.18 28.43
CA LEU A 276 3.49 -7.83 27.47
C LEU A 276 4.02 -6.84 26.44
N LYS A 277 3.76 -7.14 25.17
CA LYS A 277 4.05 -6.29 24.03
C LYS A 277 2.73 -5.85 23.40
N PHE A 278 2.66 -4.57 23.06
CA PHE A 278 1.49 -3.96 22.45
C PHE A 278 1.89 -3.32 21.15
N GLY A 279 0.96 -3.23 20.21
CA GLY A 279 1.25 -2.53 18.96
C GLY A 279 0.11 -2.60 17.97
N LEU A 280 0.47 -2.42 16.70
CA LEU A 280 -0.44 -2.41 15.56
C LEU A 280 -0.04 -3.47 14.53
N GLN A 281 -0.99 -4.33 14.17
CA GLN A 281 -0.95 -5.11 12.94
C GLN A 281 -1.45 -4.19 11.82
N PHE A 282 -0.57 -3.36 11.28
CA PHE A 282 -0.93 -2.43 10.21
C PHE A 282 -1.23 -3.23 8.95
N VAL A 283 -2.39 -2.95 8.35
CA VAL A 283 -2.78 -3.47 7.03
C VAL A 283 -3.28 -2.29 6.20
N SER A 284 -2.85 -2.21 4.94
CA SER A 284 -3.45 -1.29 3.98
C SER A 284 -3.74 -1.95 2.63
N TYR A 285 -4.74 -1.40 1.95
CA TYR A 285 -5.14 -1.77 0.60
C TYR A 285 -5.01 -0.60 -0.35
N GLN A 286 -4.45 -0.84 -1.53
CA GLN A 286 -4.19 0.21 -2.52
C GLN A 286 -4.09 -0.36 -3.93
N ALA A 287 -4.31 0.49 -4.94
CA ALA A 287 -4.22 0.13 -6.35
C ALA A 287 -2.78 -0.08 -6.82
N THR A 288 -1.80 0.59 -6.21
CA THR A 288 -0.35 0.39 -6.42
C THR A 288 0.38 0.41 -5.09
N LEU A 289 1.42 -0.42 -4.94
CA LEU A 289 2.32 -0.36 -3.80
C LEU A 289 3.17 0.92 -3.74
N ASP A 290 3.27 1.68 -4.84
CA ASP A 290 3.98 2.95 -4.84
C ASP A 290 3.32 3.98 -3.90
N ASP A 291 2.00 3.94 -3.73
CA ASP A 291 1.31 4.84 -2.79
C ASP A 291 1.66 4.49 -1.34
N PHE A 292 1.86 3.21 -1.03
CA PHE A 292 2.37 2.79 0.28
C PHE A 292 3.85 3.16 0.46
N ASP A 293 4.68 2.97 -0.57
CA ASP A 293 6.10 3.39 -0.58
C ASP A 293 6.26 4.90 -0.37
N VAL A 294 5.39 5.71 -0.97
CA VAL A 294 5.37 7.17 -0.76
C VAL A 294 5.19 7.49 0.72
N VAL A 295 4.16 6.94 1.36
CA VAL A 295 3.88 7.20 2.77
C VAL A 295 5.03 6.72 3.65
N LEU A 296 5.49 5.49 3.44
CA LEU A 296 6.50 4.86 4.29
C LEU A 296 7.90 5.43 4.04
N ASN A 297 8.43 5.28 2.83
CA ASN A 297 9.84 5.54 2.52
C ASN A 297 10.09 6.99 2.10
N ARG A 298 9.17 7.62 1.36
CA ARG A 298 9.38 8.98 0.83
C ARG A 298 8.97 10.06 1.80
N TRP A 299 8.04 9.78 2.72
CA TRP A 299 7.62 10.73 3.74
C TRP A 299 8.08 10.31 5.14
N MET A 300 7.57 9.21 5.68
CA MET A 300 7.76 8.84 7.09
C MET A 300 9.23 8.58 7.47
N LEU A 301 9.93 7.78 6.68
CA LEU A 301 11.33 7.39 6.92
C LEU A 301 12.36 8.31 6.23
N ASN A 302 11.90 9.29 5.45
CA ASN A 302 12.81 10.19 4.72
C ASN A 302 13.27 11.35 5.59
N HIS A 303 14.58 11.50 5.80
CA HIS A 303 15.16 12.64 6.53
C HIS A 303 15.02 13.97 5.77
N ASN A 304 14.75 13.93 4.47
CA ASN A 304 14.71 15.09 3.58
C ASN A 304 13.29 15.46 3.14
N PHE A 305 12.27 14.98 3.86
CA PHE A 305 10.87 15.32 3.60
C PHE A 305 10.23 16.02 4.81
N PRO A 306 9.47 17.12 4.61
CA PRO A 306 9.18 17.77 3.33
C PRO A 306 10.33 18.66 2.82
N GLN A 307 11.37 18.86 3.63
CA GLN A 307 12.55 19.65 3.28
C GLN A 307 13.82 18.90 3.68
N THR A 308 14.93 19.24 3.05
CA THR A 308 16.25 18.68 3.39
C THR A 308 16.53 18.84 4.88
N ASN A 309 17.02 17.77 5.52
CA ASN A 309 17.34 17.73 6.94
C ASN A 309 16.18 17.96 7.92
N THR A 310 14.91 17.81 7.52
CA THR A 310 13.78 17.82 8.46
C THR A 310 13.91 16.72 9.53
N GLY A 311 14.45 15.55 9.17
CA GLY A 311 14.45 14.35 9.99
C GLY A 311 13.29 13.40 9.68
N ARG A 312 13.30 12.23 10.32
CA ARG A 312 12.25 11.21 10.17
C ARG A 312 11.04 11.56 11.03
N ASP A 313 10.00 10.76 10.85
CA ASP A 313 8.89 10.65 11.79
C ASP A 313 9.38 10.52 13.24
N ALA A 314 8.83 11.36 14.12
CA ALA A 314 9.26 11.46 15.51
C ALA A 314 8.98 10.18 16.31
N LEU A 315 7.97 9.39 15.95
CA LEU A 315 7.72 8.10 16.60
C LEU A 315 8.79 7.08 16.23
N VAL A 316 9.25 7.08 14.98
CA VAL A 316 10.34 6.20 14.53
C VAL A 316 11.67 6.65 15.12
N GLU A 317 11.98 7.94 15.03
CA GLU A 317 13.25 8.51 15.49
C GLU A 317 13.47 8.30 17.00
N ARG A 318 12.39 8.33 17.78
CA ARG A 318 12.42 8.12 19.24
C ARG A 318 12.25 6.66 19.67
N GLN A 319 12.23 5.71 18.72
CA GLN A 319 12.01 4.28 18.97
C GLN A 319 10.69 4.00 19.72
N LEU A 320 9.66 4.82 19.45
CA LEU A 320 8.31 4.63 19.94
C LEU A 320 7.55 3.63 19.05
N LEU A 321 7.81 3.65 17.74
CA LEU A 321 7.41 2.59 16.81
C LEU A 321 8.61 1.72 16.46
N ILE A 322 8.48 0.42 16.69
CA ILE A 322 9.50 -0.59 16.40
C ILE A 322 8.92 -1.55 15.37
N PHE A 323 9.49 -1.55 14.16
CA PHE A 323 9.07 -2.47 13.12
C PHE A 323 9.57 -3.88 13.42
N LYS A 324 8.66 -4.85 13.43
CA LYS A 324 8.97 -6.25 13.71
C LYS A 324 8.93 -7.10 12.45
N ARG A 325 7.96 -6.83 11.56
CA ARG A 325 7.69 -7.63 10.35
C ARG A 325 7.13 -6.76 9.24
N ALA A 326 7.41 -7.10 7.99
CA ALA A 326 6.86 -6.45 6.80
C ALA A 326 6.53 -7.48 5.71
N GLY A 327 5.39 -7.34 5.05
CA GLY A 327 5.03 -8.18 3.90
C GLY A 327 4.20 -7.42 2.89
N LEU A 328 4.46 -7.64 1.60
CA LEU A 328 3.70 -7.08 0.48
C LEU A 328 3.09 -8.22 -0.33
N PHE A 329 1.81 -8.09 -0.65
CA PHE A 329 1.02 -9.14 -1.28
C PHE A 329 0.05 -8.56 -2.31
N VAL A 330 -0.49 -9.44 -3.16
CA VAL A 330 -1.51 -9.10 -4.16
C VAL A 330 -2.82 -9.75 -3.79
N VAL A 331 -3.83 -8.95 -3.47
CA VAL A 331 -5.20 -9.42 -3.28
C VAL A 331 -5.74 -9.87 -4.63
N VAL A 332 -5.97 -11.17 -4.75
CA VAL A 332 -6.41 -11.76 -6.01
C VAL A 332 -7.90 -11.47 -6.23
N PRO A 333 -8.31 -11.15 -7.47
CA PRO A 333 -9.73 -10.96 -7.78
C PRO A 333 -10.51 -12.27 -7.64
N ASP A 334 -11.83 -12.12 -7.51
CA ASP A 334 -12.75 -13.26 -7.46
C ASP A 334 -12.75 -14.00 -8.79
N ASP A 335 -12.58 -15.32 -8.73
CA ASP A 335 -12.60 -16.21 -9.87
C ASP A 335 -13.27 -17.52 -9.44
N ASN A 336 -14.24 -17.98 -10.24
CA ASN A 336 -15.07 -19.14 -9.91
C ASN A 336 -14.33 -20.48 -10.01
N ARG A 337 -13.10 -20.51 -10.53
CA ARG A 337 -12.27 -21.72 -10.63
C ARG A 337 -11.51 -21.98 -9.34
N HIS A 338 -10.73 -20.97 -8.91
CA HIS A 338 -9.98 -20.89 -7.66
C HIS A 338 -9.32 -19.50 -7.58
N PRO A 339 -8.82 -19.07 -6.41
CA PRO A 339 -8.18 -17.78 -6.26
C PRO A 339 -6.97 -17.67 -7.19
N GLY A 340 -6.85 -16.53 -7.87
CA GLY A 340 -5.76 -16.27 -8.81
C GLY A 340 -5.74 -17.15 -10.07
N ALA A 341 -6.84 -17.81 -10.45
CA ALA A 341 -6.85 -18.68 -11.64
C ALA A 341 -6.42 -17.96 -12.93
N GLY A 342 -6.74 -16.67 -13.08
CA GLY A 342 -6.29 -15.86 -14.19
C GLY A 342 -4.76 -15.71 -14.33
N TYR A 343 -3.99 -15.93 -13.26
CA TYR A 343 -2.52 -15.97 -13.32
C TYR A 343 -2.00 -17.12 -14.21
N PHE A 344 -2.75 -18.23 -14.27
CA PHE A 344 -2.39 -19.42 -15.05
C PHE A 344 -2.93 -19.38 -16.48
N ASP A 345 -3.68 -18.34 -16.85
CA ASP A 345 -4.23 -18.20 -18.19
C ASP A 345 -3.15 -17.67 -19.15
N THR A 346 -3.26 -18.03 -20.43
CA THR A 346 -2.40 -17.45 -21.46
C THR A 346 -2.68 -15.95 -21.56
N PRO A 347 -1.65 -15.07 -21.56
CA PRO A 347 -1.83 -13.63 -21.73
C PRO A 347 -2.61 -13.32 -23.00
N LYS A 348 -3.56 -12.39 -22.91
CA LYS A 348 -4.28 -11.91 -24.09
C LYS A 348 -3.33 -11.11 -24.98
N PRO A 349 -3.46 -11.21 -26.31
CA PRO A 349 -2.69 -10.36 -27.21
C PRO A 349 -3.06 -8.88 -26.97
N PRO A 350 -2.12 -7.94 -27.16
CA PRO A 350 -2.39 -6.51 -27.01
C PRO A 350 -3.55 -6.08 -27.93
N LYS A 351 -4.45 -5.23 -27.43
CA LYS A 351 -5.50 -4.66 -28.26
C LYS A 351 -4.89 -3.71 -29.29
N THR A 352 -5.23 -3.86 -30.57
CA THR A 352 -4.88 -2.88 -31.60
C THR A 352 -5.77 -1.64 -31.43
N LEU A 353 -5.20 -0.52 -30.98
CA LEU A 353 -5.91 0.75 -30.83
C LEU A 353 -5.41 1.77 -31.85
N LYS A 354 -6.29 2.68 -32.27
CA LYS A 354 -5.97 3.76 -33.22
C LYS A 354 -5.20 4.91 -32.56
N LYS A 355 -5.29 5.01 -31.24
CA LYS A 355 -4.58 5.99 -30.42
C LYS A 355 -3.76 5.26 -29.36
N GLY A 356 -2.67 5.89 -28.95
CA GLY A 356 -1.89 5.49 -27.79
C GLY A 356 -1.61 6.67 -26.87
N ARG A 357 -1.18 6.36 -25.65
CA ARG A 357 -0.79 7.34 -24.63
C ARG A 357 0.52 6.91 -23.97
N VAL A 358 1.20 7.89 -23.40
CA VAL A 358 2.46 7.68 -22.69
C VAL A 358 2.21 7.79 -21.19
N HIS A 359 2.72 6.81 -20.45
CA HIS A 359 2.72 6.74 -19.01
C HIS A 359 4.11 7.06 -18.51
N VAL A 360 4.27 8.19 -17.84
CA VAL A 360 5.54 8.55 -17.21
C VAL A 360 5.62 7.88 -15.84
N ARG A 361 6.76 7.27 -15.57
CA ARG A 361 7.17 6.76 -14.27
C ARG A 361 8.45 7.49 -13.86
N LYS A 362 8.33 8.41 -12.92
CA LYS A 362 9.44 9.25 -12.47
C LYS A 362 10.17 8.60 -11.31
N ILE A 363 11.50 8.57 -11.41
CA ILE A 363 12.39 8.20 -10.31
C ILE A 363 13.45 9.27 -10.10
N ALA A 364 14.01 9.30 -8.89
CA ALA A 364 15.10 10.20 -8.53
C ALA A 364 16.33 9.40 -8.09
N VAL A 365 17.50 9.80 -8.56
CA VAL A 365 18.79 9.22 -8.19
C VAL A 365 19.74 10.30 -7.66
N ASP A 366 20.74 9.89 -6.88
CA ASP A 366 21.84 10.77 -6.48
C ASP A 366 22.83 10.99 -7.65
N ALA A 367 23.86 11.80 -7.43
CA ALA A 367 24.88 12.09 -8.44
C ALA A 367 25.68 10.85 -8.92
N PHE A 368 25.58 9.72 -8.22
CA PHE A 368 26.22 8.44 -8.55
C PHE A 368 25.25 7.45 -9.21
N GLY A 369 23.98 7.83 -9.39
CA GLY A 369 22.96 6.98 -9.98
C GLY A 369 22.26 6.04 -8.99
N ASN A 370 22.48 6.19 -7.68
CA ASN A 370 21.78 5.37 -6.68
C ASN A 370 20.35 5.90 -6.48
N PRO A 371 19.33 5.04 -6.37
CA PRO A 371 17.96 5.46 -6.06
C PRO A 371 17.87 6.29 -4.78
N THR A 372 16.99 7.29 -4.79
CA THR A 372 16.74 8.16 -3.63
C THR A 372 15.24 8.30 -3.36
N ASN A 373 14.91 8.70 -2.15
CA ASN A 373 13.53 8.98 -1.74
C ASN A 373 13.13 10.44 -1.97
N ALA A 374 13.85 11.17 -2.84
CA ALA A 374 13.52 12.56 -3.15
C ALA A 374 12.10 12.66 -3.72
N GLU A 375 11.38 13.71 -3.34
CA GLU A 375 10.03 13.91 -3.83
C GLU A 375 10.04 14.06 -5.35
N VAL A 376 9.17 13.33 -6.03
CA VAL A 376 8.98 13.36 -7.49
C VAL A 376 7.57 13.73 -7.90
N GLY A 377 6.73 14.13 -6.95
CA GLY A 377 5.41 14.70 -7.21
C GLY A 377 5.48 16.15 -7.70
N GLY A 378 4.47 16.56 -8.47
CA GLY A 378 4.32 17.92 -8.98
C GLY A 378 5.24 18.27 -10.15
N ILE A 379 5.99 17.32 -10.70
CA ILE A 379 6.86 17.55 -11.85
C ILE A 379 6.00 17.63 -13.11
N GLN A 380 6.08 18.76 -13.81
CA GLN A 380 5.26 19.03 -14.97
C GLN A 380 5.87 18.43 -16.24
N PHE A 381 5.02 17.83 -17.07
CA PHE A 381 5.35 17.34 -18.40
C PHE A 381 4.44 17.97 -19.45
N THR A 382 5.02 18.33 -20.59
CA THR A 382 4.30 18.73 -21.80
C THR A 382 4.63 17.79 -22.95
N LEU A 383 3.62 17.51 -23.77
CA LEU A 383 3.75 16.71 -24.98
C LEU A 383 3.77 17.64 -26.19
N HIS A 384 4.68 17.43 -27.13
CA HIS A 384 4.79 18.22 -28.36
C HIS A 384 4.84 17.32 -29.60
N ASP A 385 4.38 17.83 -30.74
CA ASP A 385 4.59 17.19 -32.04
C ASP A 385 6.04 17.38 -32.54
N GLN A 386 6.37 16.79 -33.69
CA GLN A 386 7.70 16.93 -34.31
C GLN A 386 8.07 18.37 -34.70
N ASN A 387 7.09 19.28 -34.79
CA ASN A 387 7.31 20.69 -35.11
C ASN A 387 7.45 21.55 -33.84
N GLY A 388 7.35 20.95 -32.64
CA GLY A 388 7.41 21.63 -31.36
C GLY A 388 6.07 22.20 -30.87
N THR A 389 4.96 21.94 -31.58
CA THR A 389 3.62 22.39 -31.17
C THR A 389 3.13 21.54 -30.00
N GLN A 390 2.69 22.17 -28.92
CA GLN A 390 2.17 21.45 -27.75
C GLN A 390 0.86 20.70 -28.08
N ILE A 391 0.74 19.48 -27.59
CA ILE A 391 -0.41 18.60 -27.72
C ILE A 391 -1.06 18.46 -26.34
N GLY A 392 -2.29 18.96 -26.21
CA GLY A 392 -3.06 18.88 -24.97
C GLY A 392 -2.51 19.75 -23.83
N ASP A 393 -3.10 19.59 -22.64
CA ASP A 393 -2.72 20.33 -21.46
C ASP A 393 -1.48 19.71 -20.77
N PRO A 394 -0.65 20.53 -20.08
CA PRO A 394 0.42 20.01 -19.25
C PRO A 394 -0.13 19.10 -18.15
N VAL A 395 0.61 18.05 -17.80
CA VAL A 395 0.27 17.15 -16.71
C VAL A 395 1.34 17.20 -15.63
N THR A 396 1.00 16.80 -14.40
CA THR A 396 1.96 16.71 -13.30
C THR A 396 2.01 15.29 -12.76
N THR A 397 3.17 14.88 -12.26
CA THR A 397 3.31 13.62 -11.54
C THR A 397 2.57 13.69 -10.19
N ASN A 398 1.90 12.60 -9.83
CA ASN A 398 1.46 12.41 -8.44
C ASN A 398 2.67 12.13 -7.53
N PRO A 399 2.50 12.04 -6.19
CA PRO A 399 3.61 11.76 -5.27
C PRO A 399 4.38 10.45 -5.55
N ALA A 400 3.71 9.44 -6.10
CA ALA A 400 4.33 8.19 -6.55
C ALA A 400 5.25 8.38 -7.77
N GLY A 401 5.15 9.51 -8.47
CA GLY A 401 5.94 9.81 -9.68
C GLY A 401 5.21 9.42 -10.97
N HIS A 402 3.90 9.21 -10.92
CA HIS A 402 3.12 8.76 -12.07
C HIS A 402 2.43 9.94 -12.75
N ALA A 403 2.55 10.02 -14.08
CA ALA A 403 1.75 10.92 -14.92
C ALA A 403 1.30 10.20 -16.19
N VAL A 404 0.18 10.62 -16.77
CA VAL A 404 -0.36 10.07 -18.02
C VAL A 404 -0.50 11.23 -19.01
N LEU A 405 0.20 11.16 -20.13
CA LEU A 405 0.17 12.20 -21.18
C LEU A 405 -1.07 12.06 -22.06
N PRO A 406 -1.48 13.15 -22.76
CA PRO A 406 -2.61 13.12 -23.69
C PRO A 406 -2.50 12.02 -24.76
N GLU A 407 -3.64 11.48 -25.18
CA GLU A 407 -3.68 10.50 -26.26
C GLU A 407 -3.27 11.11 -27.61
N VAL A 408 -2.51 10.36 -28.39
CA VAL A 408 -2.12 10.70 -29.76
C VAL A 408 -2.33 9.50 -30.70
N PRO A 409 -2.44 9.72 -32.02
CA PRO A 409 -2.54 8.60 -32.96
C PRO A 409 -1.33 7.66 -32.86
N VAL A 410 -1.59 6.36 -32.99
CA VAL A 410 -0.49 5.38 -33.13
C VAL A 410 0.27 5.65 -34.43
N GLY A 411 1.60 5.57 -34.38
CA GLY A 411 2.54 5.95 -35.43
C GLY A 411 3.03 7.39 -35.33
N THR A 412 2.43 8.23 -34.47
CA THR A 412 2.89 9.61 -34.26
C THR A 412 4.19 9.61 -33.45
N THR A 413 5.16 10.43 -33.91
CA THR A 413 6.34 10.74 -33.12
C THR A 413 6.11 12.03 -32.35
N VAL A 414 6.44 12.00 -31.06
CA VAL A 414 6.19 13.08 -30.10
C VAL A 414 7.45 13.39 -29.32
N ILE A 415 7.51 14.60 -28.79
CA ILE A 415 8.56 15.10 -27.92
C ILE A 415 7.96 15.30 -26.53
N ILE A 416 8.49 14.62 -25.53
CA ILE A 416 8.12 14.76 -24.13
C ILE A 416 9.12 15.71 -23.49
N ARG A 417 8.62 16.81 -22.95
CA ARG A 417 9.42 17.80 -22.25
C ARG A 417 9.06 17.82 -20.78
N GLU A 418 10.08 17.81 -19.94
CA GLU A 418 9.95 17.97 -18.49
C GLU A 418 10.28 19.42 -18.10
N THR A 419 9.44 20.05 -17.28
CA THR A 419 9.84 21.25 -16.54
C THR A 419 10.62 20.80 -15.31
N THR A 420 11.93 20.58 -15.49
CA THR A 420 12.78 20.02 -14.44
C THR A 420 12.84 20.95 -13.22
N PRO A 421 12.47 20.47 -12.01
CA PRO A 421 12.61 21.27 -10.80
C PRO A 421 14.07 21.63 -10.50
N ASP A 422 14.31 22.79 -9.88
CA ASP A 422 15.65 23.31 -9.60
C ASP A 422 16.56 22.37 -8.79
N ARG A 423 15.99 21.47 -7.99
CA ARG A 423 16.74 20.46 -7.20
C ARG A 423 17.38 19.36 -8.05
N PHE A 424 16.95 19.19 -9.30
CA PHE A 424 17.44 18.17 -10.21
C PHE A 424 18.26 18.77 -11.35
N GLN A 425 19.20 17.99 -11.88
CA GLN A 425 19.91 18.33 -13.12
C GLN A 425 18.91 18.34 -14.28
N ALA A 426 19.04 19.33 -15.17
CA ALA A 426 18.14 19.48 -16.31
C ALA A 426 18.14 18.21 -17.17
N VAL A 427 16.94 17.73 -17.52
CA VAL A 427 16.76 16.58 -18.40
C VAL A 427 16.40 17.08 -19.80
N GLY A 428 17.06 16.54 -20.81
CA GLY A 428 16.76 16.86 -22.21
C GLY A 428 15.42 16.29 -22.65
N ASP A 429 14.86 16.87 -23.71
CA ASP A 429 13.62 16.38 -24.32
C ASP A 429 13.76 14.91 -24.77
N LEU A 430 12.71 14.12 -24.52
CA LEU A 430 12.62 12.72 -24.92
C LEU A 430 11.75 12.59 -26.17
N THR A 431 12.34 12.16 -27.29
CA THR A 431 11.61 11.92 -28.55
C THR A 431 11.28 10.44 -28.71
N ILE A 432 10.01 10.10 -28.91
CA ILE A 432 9.54 8.72 -29.06
C ILE A 432 8.46 8.59 -30.14
N THR A 433 8.32 7.40 -30.71
CA THR A 433 7.20 7.04 -31.58
C THR A 433 6.19 6.21 -30.80
N ILE A 434 4.91 6.57 -30.89
CA ILE A 434 3.83 5.84 -30.24
C ILE A 434 3.44 4.65 -31.09
N ASP A 435 4.07 3.51 -30.84
CA ASP A 435 3.91 2.25 -31.58
C ASP A 435 2.90 1.29 -30.93
N GLN A 436 2.46 1.59 -29.72
CA GLN A 436 1.55 0.77 -28.92
C GLN A 436 0.53 1.63 -28.16
N PRO A 437 -0.61 1.07 -27.73
CA PRO A 437 -1.66 1.86 -27.08
C PRO A 437 -1.27 2.44 -25.72
N ASN A 438 -0.46 1.71 -24.96
CA ASN A 438 0.07 2.17 -23.68
C ASN A 438 1.58 2.01 -23.74
N ARG A 439 2.29 3.13 -23.75
CA ARG A 439 3.75 3.16 -23.73
C ARG A 439 4.21 3.69 -22.38
N ILE A 440 5.07 2.94 -21.69
CA ILE A 440 5.58 3.34 -20.38
C ILE A 440 6.99 3.87 -20.55
N GLU A 441 7.21 5.10 -20.09
CA GLU A 441 8.51 5.77 -20.12
C GLU A 441 8.99 6.03 -18.70
N ARG A 442 10.12 5.42 -18.35
CA ARG A 442 10.80 5.67 -17.06
C ARG A 442 11.77 6.82 -17.24
N ILE A 443 11.50 7.94 -16.57
CA ILE A 443 12.32 9.15 -16.68
C ILE A 443 13.02 9.38 -15.34
N THR A 444 14.35 9.39 -15.36
CA THR A 444 15.18 9.54 -14.17
C THR A 444 15.62 10.99 -14.01
N ASN A 445 15.45 11.56 -12.82
CA ASN A 445 16.11 12.81 -12.44
C ASN A 445 17.30 12.53 -11.54
N THR A 446 18.41 13.20 -11.83
CA THR A 446 19.60 13.17 -10.97
C THR A 446 19.56 14.38 -10.07
N LEU A 447 19.65 14.19 -8.75
CA LEU A 447 19.80 15.29 -7.79
C LEU A 447 21.05 16.10 -8.13
N LYS A 448 20.97 17.42 -8.00
CA LYS A 448 22.18 18.22 -8.04
C LYS A 448 23.05 17.82 -6.84
N PRO A 449 24.38 17.67 -6.99
CA PRO A 449 25.27 17.61 -5.85
C PRO A 449 25.10 18.93 -5.09
N ASP A 450 24.58 18.89 -3.86
CA ASP A 450 24.12 20.07 -3.11
C ASP A 450 25.13 21.25 -3.17
N ALA A 451 24.76 22.53 -3.22
CA ALA A 451 24.13 23.23 -2.07
C ALA A 451 24.71 22.73 -0.73
N ASN A 452 26.04 22.62 -0.70
CA ASN A 452 26.87 22.08 0.36
C ASN A 452 26.35 22.40 1.78
N PRO A 453 26.11 21.40 2.68
CA PRO A 453 25.87 21.68 4.09
C PRO A 453 27.12 22.27 4.80
N TYR A 454 28.26 22.30 4.11
CA TYR A 454 29.53 22.84 4.58
C TYR A 454 30.20 23.74 3.53
N GLY A 455 29.52 24.78 3.03
CA GLY A 455 30.13 25.91 2.29
C GLY A 455 31.36 25.58 1.43
#